data_AF-A0A2G9NTB9-F1
#
_entry.id   AF-A0A2G9NTB9-F1
#
_cell.length_a   1.000
_cell.length_b   1.000
_cell.length_c   1.000
_cell.angle_alpha   90.00
_cell.angle_beta   90.00
_cell.angle_gamma   90.00
#
_symmetry.space_group_name_H-M   'P 1'
#
loop_
_entity.id
_entity.type
_entity.pdbx_description
1 polymer ?
#
loop_
_entity_poly.entity_id
_entity_poly.type
_entity_poly.pdbx_seq_one_letter_code
_entity_poly.pdbx_strand_id
1 'polypeptide(L)'
;MKNIHKTILFTFVICLISVIFIVSFQLTTQNSLGISCSYLDPITIDALAFLAASFLVADGIYRIWEHKNAPLKKQWSRSVRILFGCSIIALHLVQVFYKFF
;
A
#
# COMPACT_ATOMS: atom_id res chain seq x y z
N MET A 1 25.92 -0.73 -7.97
CA MET A 1 24.76 -0.97 -7.09
C MET A 1 24.25 -2.39 -7.29
N LYS A 2 24.20 -3.23 -6.24
CA LYS A 2 23.63 -4.59 -6.31
C LYS A 2 22.17 -4.52 -6.78
N ASN A 3 21.69 -5.53 -7.50
CA ASN A 3 20.30 -5.58 -8.03
C ASN A 3 19.25 -5.31 -6.94
N ILE A 4 19.48 -5.81 -5.72
CA ILE A 4 18.62 -5.55 -4.56
C ILE A 4 18.44 -4.06 -4.23
N HIS A 5 19.49 -3.23 -4.33
CA HIS A 5 19.38 -1.80 -4.02
C HIS A 5 18.48 -1.09 -5.04
N LYS A 6 18.59 -1.46 -6.32
CA LYS A 6 17.73 -0.94 -7.37
C LYS A 6 16.27 -1.35 -7.14
N THR A 7 16.03 -2.60 -6.75
CA THR A 7 14.69 -3.11 -6.44
C THR A 7 14.08 -2.44 -5.21
N ILE A 8 14.84 -2.25 -4.13
CA ILE A 8 14.36 -1.56 -2.92
C ILE A 8 14.03 -0.11 -3.25
N LEU A 9 14.94 0.62 -3.90
CA LEU A 9 14.70 2.01 -4.29
C LEU A 9 13.48 2.13 -5.20
N PHE A 10 13.38 1.26 -6.20
CA PHE A 10 12.23 1.20 -7.10
C PHE A 10 10.92 0.97 -6.33
N THR A 11 10.89 -0.04 -5.46
CA THR A 11 9.72 -0.39 -4.63
C THR A 11 9.32 0.79 -3.73
N PHE A 12 10.30 1.43 -3.09
CA PHE A 12 10.07 2.57 -2.22
C PHE A 12 9.45 3.75 -2.99
N VAL A 13 10.03 4.11 -4.14
CA VAL A 13 9.53 5.23 -4.96
C VAL A 13 8.11 4.96 -5.45
N ILE A 14 7.81 3.76 -5.95
CA ILE A 14 6.45 3.48 -6.43
C ILE A 14 5.43 3.46 -5.29
N CYS A 15 5.80 2.95 -4.10
CA CYS A 15 4.91 2.95 -2.94
C CYS A 15 4.64 4.38 -2.47
N LEU A 16 5.68 5.21 -2.39
CA LEU A 16 5.56 6.61 -1.98
C LEU A 16 4.63 7.39 -2.93
N ILE A 17 4.85 7.27 -4.24
CA ILE A 17 4.01 7.94 -5.24
C ILE A 17 2.56 7.44 -5.15
N SER A 18 2.36 6.12 -5.04
CA SER A 18 1.03 5.51 -4.94
C SER A 18 0.27 5.97 -3.69
N VAL A 19 0.94 5.99 -2.53
CA VAL A 19 0.35 6.45 -1.27
C VAL A 19 -0.02 7.92 -1.34
N ILE A 20 0.87 8.79 -1.84
CA ILE A 20 0.57 10.22 -2.00
C ILE A 20 -0.63 10.41 -2.92
N PHE A 21 -0.66 9.70 -4.06
CA PHE A 21 -1.74 9.80 -5.03
C PHE A 21 -3.08 9.38 -4.43
N ILE A 22 -3.14 8.22 -3.79
CA ILE A 22 -4.38 7.66 -3.23
C ILE A 22 -4.88 8.49 -2.06
N VAL A 23 -4.01 8.92 -1.15
CA VAL A 23 -4.39 9.79 -0.02
C VAL A 23 -4.91 11.13 -0.54
N SER A 24 -4.21 11.75 -1.50
CA SER A 24 -4.64 13.03 -2.10
C SER A 24 -6.00 12.89 -2.79
N PHE A 25 -6.19 11.82 -3.55
CA PHE A 25 -7.46 11.52 -4.23
C PHE A 25 -8.58 11.33 -3.21
N GLN A 26 -8.34 10.51 -2.18
CA GLN A 26 -9.29 10.25 -1.10
C GLN A 26 -9.74 11.53 -0.39
N LEU A 27 -8.80 12.38 0.02
CA LEU A 27 -9.10 13.65 0.69
C LEU A 27 -9.86 14.61 -0.24
N THR A 28 -9.47 14.70 -1.51
CA THR A 28 -10.14 15.56 -2.49
C THR A 28 -11.59 15.11 -2.71
N THR A 29 -11.81 13.81 -2.86
CA THR A 29 -13.15 13.24 -3.05
C THR A 29 -14.03 13.45 -1.82
N GLN A 30 -13.51 13.22 -0.61
CA GLN A 30 -14.25 13.47 0.63
C GLN A 30 -14.66 14.94 0.78
N ASN A 31 -13.73 15.86 0.53
CA ASN A 31 -13.99 17.29 0.63
C ASN A 31 -15.00 17.77 -0.44
N SER A 32 -14.94 17.19 -1.65
CA SER A 32 -15.84 17.54 -2.76
C SER A 32 -17.27 17.02 -2.53
N LEU A 33 -17.42 15.79 -2.03
CA LEU A 33 -18.72 15.17 -1.80
C LEU A 33 -19.34 15.60 -0.46
N GLY A 34 -18.56 16.17 0.47
CA GLY A 34 -19.02 16.47 1.83
C GLY A 34 -19.42 15.23 2.63
N ILE A 35 -19.01 14.04 2.15
CA ILE A 35 -19.32 12.74 2.72
C ILE A 35 -18.01 12.12 3.19
N SER A 36 -17.97 11.72 4.46
CA SER A 36 -16.85 10.92 5.00
C SER A 36 -16.72 9.59 4.27
N CYS A 37 -15.55 8.95 4.34
CA CYS A 37 -15.33 7.67 3.67
C CYS A 37 -16.45 6.66 3.96
N SER A 38 -16.82 5.85 2.96
CA SER A 38 -17.83 4.79 3.13
C SER A 38 -17.53 3.94 4.37
N TYR A 39 -18.38 4.07 5.38
CA TYR A 39 -18.42 3.24 6.59
C TYR A 39 -19.33 2.03 6.42
N LEU A 40 -19.68 1.68 5.17
CA LEU A 40 -20.63 0.61 4.89
C LEU A 40 -20.04 -0.79 5.11
N ASP A 41 -18.71 -0.90 5.14
CA ASP A 41 -18.06 -2.17 5.37
C ASP A 41 -18.07 -2.52 6.87
N PRO A 42 -18.50 -3.73 7.26
CA PRO A 42 -18.39 -4.21 8.63
C PRO A 42 -16.94 -4.13 9.12
N ILE A 43 -16.73 -3.83 10.41
CA ILE A 43 -15.39 -3.77 11.04
C ILE A 43 -14.57 -5.04 10.75
N THR A 44 -15.22 -6.19 10.62
CA THR A 44 -14.60 -7.46 10.25
C THR A 44 -13.99 -7.45 8.84
N ILE A 45 -14.61 -6.79 7.87
CA ILE A 45 -14.09 -6.64 6.50
C ILE A 45 -12.88 -5.71 6.49
N ASP A 46 -12.94 -4.57 7.19
CA ASP A 46 -11.80 -3.66 7.32
C ASP A 46 -10.60 -4.35 7.99
N ALA A 47 -10.84 -5.11 9.06
CA ALA A 47 -9.79 -5.86 9.75
C ALA A 47 -9.17 -6.93 8.83
N LEU A 48 -10.01 -7.65 8.07
CA LEU A 48 -9.53 -8.65 7.11
C LEU A 48 -8.71 -8.02 5.99
N ALA A 49 -9.18 -6.89 5.44
CA ALA A 49 -8.48 -6.15 4.40
C ALA A 49 -7.13 -5.60 4.90
N PHE A 50 -7.08 -5.07 6.11
CA PHE A 50 -5.84 -4.62 6.74
C PHE A 50 -4.83 -5.76 6.97
N LEU A 51 -5.30 -6.91 7.46
CA LEU A 51 -4.45 -8.10 7.65
C LEU A 51 -3.94 -8.64 6.31
N ALA A 52 -4.81 -8.74 5.31
CA ALA A 52 -4.43 -9.18 3.97
C ALA A 52 -3.41 -8.22 3.34
N ALA A 53 -3.60 -6.90 3.49
CA ALA A 53 -2.66 -5.90 3.01
C ALA A 53 -1.30 -6.00 3.72
N SER A 54 -1.30 -6.20 5.04
CA SER A 54 -0.08 -6.41 5.82
C SER A 54 0.67 -7.67 5.36
N PHE A 55 -0.06 -8.75 5.08
CA PHE A 55 0.51 -9.97 4.52
C PHE A 55 1.14 -9.74 3.14
N LEU A 56 0.48 -8.99 2.24
CA LEU A 56 1.02 -8.65 0.92
C LEU A 56 2.34 -7.88 1.02
N VAL A 57 2.43 -6.92 1.94
CA VAL A 57 3.68 -6.17 2.19
C VAL A 57 4.76 -7.12 2.72
N ALA A 58 4.47 -7.90 3.76
CA ALA A 58 5.44 -8.78 4.40
C ALA A 58 5.96 -9.87 3.44
N ASP A 59 5.07 -10.60 2.75
CA ASP A 59 5.46 -11.62 1.76
C ASP A 59 6.20 -11.01 0.57
N GLY A 60 5.78 -9.81 0.11
CA GLY A 60 6.47 -9.09 -0.95
C GLY A 60 7.92 -8.74 -0.56
N ILE A 61 8.12 -8.19 0.63
CA ILE A 61 9.46 -7.85 1.17
C ILE A 61 10.29 -9.13 1.33
N TYR A 62 9.71 -10.17 1.93
CA TYR A 62 10.36 -11.46 2.12
C TYR A 62 10.86 -12.04 0.79
N ARG A 63 10.01 -12.06 -0.25
CA ARG A 63 10.39 -12.59 -1.57
C ARG A 63 11.49 -11.77 -2.25
N ILE A 64 11.47 -10.44 -2.11
CA ILE A 64 12.56 -9.57 -2.60
C ILE A 64 13.87 -9.94 -1.91
N TRP A 65 13.83 -10.13 -0.59
CA TRP A 65 15.00 -10.50 0.22
C TRP A 65 15.49 -11.93 -0.03
N GLU A 66 14.60 -12.88 -0.29
CA GLU A 66 14.97 -14.25 -0.65
C GLU A 66 15.72 -14.29 -1.98
N HIS A 67 15.32 -13.47 -2.95
CA HIS A 67 15.91 -13.45 -4.30
C HIS A 67 16.71 -12.17 -4.60
N LYS A 68 17.61 -11.80 -3.67
CA LYS A 68 18.46 -10.59 -3.67
C LYS A 68 19.09 -10.24 -5.03
N ASN A 69 19.46 -11.25 -5.80
CA ASN A 69 20.23 -11.10 -7.03
C ASN A 69 19.36 -11.09 -8.30
N ALA A 70 18.06 -11.37 -8.19
CA ALA A 70 17.17 -11.40 -9.35
C ALA A 70 17.08 -10.03 -10.03
N PRO A 71 16.97 -9.99 -11.38
CA PRO A 71 16.86 -8.74 -12.12
C PRO A 71 15.53 -8.03 -11.80
N LEU A 72 15.52 -6.70 -11.93
CA LEU A 72 14.36 -5.85 -11.61
C LEU A 72 13.07 -6.31 -12.30
N LYS A 73 13.14 -6.73 -13.57
CA LYS A 73 11.99 -7.24 -14.34
C LYS A 73 11.29 -8.42 -13.64
N LYS A 74 12.05 -9.30 -12.97
CA LYS A 74 11.49 -10.45 -12.22
C LYS A 74 10.99 -10.05 -10.82
N GLN A 75 11.45 -8.91 -10.29
CA GLN A 75 11.05 -8.38 -8.99
C GLN A 75 9.86 -7.41 -9.07
N TRP A 76 9.46 -7.00 -10.29
CA TRP A 76 8.36 -6.07 -10.52
C TRP A 76 7.05 -6.54 -9.87
N SER A 77 6.63 -7.79 -10.10
CA SER A 77 5.39 -8.32 -9.54
C SER A 77 5.37 -8.30 -8.00
N ARG A 78 6.54 -8.48 -7.37
CA ARG A 78 6.70 -8.40 -5.91
C ARG A 78 6.64 -6.95 -5.42
N SER A 79 7.20 -6.02 -6.19
CA SER A 79 7.13 -4.59 -5.90
C SER A 79 5.69 -4.08 -6.01
N VAL A 80 4.94 -4.54 -7.02
CA VAL A 80 3.51 -4.24 -7.20
C VAL A 80 2.66 -4.82 -6.05
N ARG A 81 2.97 -6.03 -5.60
CA ARG A 81 2.31 -6.63 -4.43
C ARG A 81 2.46 -5.75 -3.18
N ILE A 82 3.68 -5.27 -2.92
CA ILE A 82 3.95 -4.35 -1.81
C ILE A 82 3.19 -3.03 -2.01
N LEU A 83 3.18 -2.48 -3.23
CA LEU A 83 2.44 -1.26 -3.56
C LEU A 83 0.95 -1.39 -3.21
N PHE A 84 0.30 -2.51 -3.55
CA PHE A 84 -1.11 -2.73 -3.20
C PHE A 84 -1.30 -2.78 -1.68
N GLY A 85 -0.44 -3.52 -0.97
CA GLY A 85 -0.50 -3.60 0.49
C GLY A 85 -0.32 -2.23 1.16
N CYS A 86 0.69 -1.45 0.75
CA CYS A 86 0.92 -0.09 1.26
C CYS A 86 -0.25 0.85 0.97
N SER A 87 -0.83 0.76 -0.23
CA SER A 87 -1.96 1.59 -0.66
C SER A 87 -3.22 1.31 0.16
N ILE A 88 -3.54 0.03 0.39
CA ILE A 88 -4.70 -0.37 1.19
C ILE A 88 -4.51 0.05 2.65
N ILE A 89 -3.32 -0.16 3.22
CA ILE A 89 -3.00 0.28 4.58
C ILE A 89 -3.15 1.80 4.71
N ALA A 90 -2.64 2.58 3.76
CA ALA A 90 -2.76 4.03 3.77
C ALA A 90 -4.22 4.49 3.76
N LEU A 91 -5.08 3.87 2.94
CA LEU A 91 -6.51 4.16 2.93
C LEU A 91 -7.17 3.87 4.29
N HIS A 92 -6.88 2.71 4.88
CA HIS A 92 -7.40 2.35 6.20
C HIS A 92 -6.94 3.32 7.29
N LEU A 93 -5.69 3.79 7.23
CA LEU A 93 -5.19 4.80 8.16
C LEU A 93 -5.97 6.11 8.00
N VAL A 94 -6.16 6.61 6.78
CA VAL A 94 -6.95 7.83 6.52
C VAL A 94 -8.38 7.68 7.05
N GLN A 95 -9.01 6.53 6.83
CA GLN A 95 -10.36 6.22 7.33
C GLN A 95 -10.41 6.23 8.87
N VAL A 96 -9.43 5.61 9.53
CA VAL A 96 -9.34 5.57 11.00
C VAL A 96 -9.10 6.98 11.55
N PHE A 97 -8.15 7.75 11.01
CA PHE A 97 -7.89 9.10 11.48
C PHE A 97 -9.13 9.99 11.40
N TYR A 98 -9.85 9.99 10.29
CA TYR A 98 -11.10 10.74 10.15
C TYR A 98 -12.27 10.23 11.00
N LYS A 99 -12.25 8.96 11.42
CA LYS A 99 -13.29 8.39 12.27
C LYS A 99 -13.12 8.79 13.73
N PHE A 100 -11.88 8.94 14.19
CA PHE A 100 -11.54 9.14 15.60
C PHE A 100 -11.11 10.58 15.94
N PHE A 101 -10.78 11.42 14.95
CA PHE A 101 -10.45 12.84 15.08
C PHE A 101 -11.36 13.70 14.21
#